data_AF-A0A2N0S9A4-F1
#
_entry.id   AF-A0A2N0S9A4-F1
#
_cell.length_a   1.000
_cell.length_b   1.000
_cell.length_c   1.000
_cell.angle_alpha   90.00
_cell.angle_beta   90.00
_cell.angle_gamma   90.00
#
_symmetry.space_group_name_H-M   'P 1'
#
loop_
_entity.id
_entity.type
_entity.pdbx_description
1 polymer ?
#
loop_
_entity_poly.entity_id
_entity_poly.type
_entity_poly.pdbx_seq_one_letter_code
_entity_poly.pdbx_strand_id
1 'polypeptide(L)'
;MDDANRSTAFFYLADESALEYDDESALNPIYFYNNIDKGTFDEHKDDYVLVYKQEVKKYGTSEYTSKELEDLEDEMPGAIYLPVDKSRRDSAAESSPARTVSAHHANQEHMV
;
A
#
# COMPACT_ATOMS: atom_id res chain seq x y z
N MET A 1 -10.47 8.13 0.16
CA MET A 1 -9.04 8.01 -0.26
C MET A 1 -8.36 9.38 -0.16
N ASP A 2 -7.17 9.49 0.43
CA ASP A 2 -6.38 10.73 0.46
C ASP A 2 -5.68 11.03 -0.88
N ASP A 3 -5.15 12.25 -1.03
CA ASP A 3 -4.55 12.72 -2.28
C ASP A 3 -3.29 11.96 -2.69
N ALA A 4 -2.49 11.47 -1.74
CA ALA A 4 -1.29 10.68 -2.05
C ALA A 4 -1.68 9.34 -2.66
N ASN A 5 -2.61 8.62 -2.03
CA ASN A 5 -3.14 7.36 -2.56
C ASN A 5 -3.84 7.53 -3.91
N ARG A 6 -4.55 8.65 -4.12
CA ARG A 6 -5.16 9.00 -5.41
C ARG A 6 -4.11 9.23 -6.49
N SER A 7 -3.03 9.96 -6.18
CA SER A 7 -1.96 10.24 -7.12
C SER A 7 -1.21 8.95 -7.53
N THR A 8 -0.97 8.05 -6.59
CA THR A 8 -0.33 6.76 -6.86
C THR A 8 -1.20 5.88 -7.76
N ALA A 9 -2.50 5.76 -7.46
CA ALA A 9 -3.41 5.00 -8.30
C ALA A 9 -3.51 5.59 -9.72
N PHE A 10 -3.49 6.92 -9.86
CA PHE A 10 -3.45 7.57 -11.17
C PHE A 10 -2.15 7.26 -11.93
N PHE A 11 -1.00 7.27 -11.26
CA PHE A 11 0.28 6.94 -11.88
C PHE A 11 0.27 5.54 -12.48
N TYR A 12 -0.16 4.54 -11.70
CA TYR A 12 -0.22 3.15 -12.16
C TYR A 12 -1.21 2.94 -13.32
N LEU A 13 -2.36 3.61 -13.32
CA LEU A 13 -3.36 3.46 -14.39
C LEU A 13 -3.03 4.25 -15.67
N ALA A 14 -2.28 5.34 -15.57
CA ALA A 14 -2.01 6.25 -16.68
C ALA A 14 -0.68 5.99 -17.38
N ASP A 15 0.21 5.22 -16.75
CA ASP A 15 1.50 4.86 -17.34
C ASP A 15 1.34 3.63 -18.25
N GLU A 16 1.38 3.84 -19.56
CA GLU A 16 1.30 2.74 -20.55
C GLU A 16 2.49 1.77 -20.48
N SER A 17 3.56 2.11 -19.73
CA SER A 17 4.68 1.22 -19.45
C SER A 17 4.53 0.42 -18.15
N ALA A 18 3.46 0.67 -17.40
CA ALA A 18 3.08 -0.09 -16.23
C ALA A 18 2.70 -1.53 -16.64
N LEU A 19 3.19 -2.52 -15.89
CA LEU A 19 2.90 -3.93 -16.10
C LEU A 19 1.45 -4.24 -15.72
N GLU A 20 0.87 -5.37 -16.16
CA GLU A 20 -0.50 -5.79 -15.77
C GLU A 20 -0.69 -5.92 -14.23
N TYR A 21 0.40 -6.10 -13.48
CA TYR A 21 0.43 -6.05 -12.01
C TYR A 21 0.17 -4.66 -11.42
N ASP A 22 0.44 -3.60 -12.19
CA ASP A 22 0.26 -2.22 -11.77
C ASP A 22 -1.22 -1.82 -11.78
N ASP A 23 -2.03 -2.41 -12.65
CA ASP A 23 -3.49 -2.23 -12.64
C ASP A 23 -4.09 -2.74 -11.33
N GLU A 24 -3.74 -3.95 -10.89
CA GLU A 24 -4.21 -4.50 -9.61
C GLU A 24 -3.75 -3.65 -8.42
N SER A 25 -2.50 -3.19 -8.48
CA SER A 25 -1.90 -2.29 -7.49
C SER A 25 -2.61 -0.93 -7.40
N ALA A 26 -3.31 -0.50 -8.45
CA ALA A 26 -4.15 0.70 -8.46
C ALA A 26 -5.61 0.41 -8.08
N LEU A 27 -6.19 -0.63 -8.68
CA LEU A 27 -7.61 -0.93 -8.60
C LEU A 27 -8.03 -1.49 -7.23
N ASN A 28 -7.18 -2.28 -6.58
CA ASN A 28 -7.47 -2.82 -5.26
C ASN A 28 -7.58 -1.73 -4.19
N PRO A 29 -6.65 -0.74 -4.10
CA PRO A 29 -6.85 0.45 -3.27
C PRO A 29 -8.11 1.23 -3.60
N ILE A 30 -8.40 1.50 -4.88
CA ILE A 30 -9.61 2.21 -5.30
C ILE A 30 -10.86 1.48 -4.79
N TYR A 31 -10.92 0.16 -4.97
CA TYR A 31 -12.01 -0.66 -4.48
C TYR A 31 -12.17 -0.56 -2.96
N PHE A 32 -11.07 -0.68 -2.21
CA PHE A 32 -11.09 -0.61 -0.76
C PHE A 32 -11.64 0.73 -0.26
N TYR A 33 -11.11 1.85 -0.75
CA TYR A 33 -11.55 3.17 -0.29
C TYR A 33 -12.98 3.50 -0.72
N ASN A 34 -13.42 3.06 -1.90
CA ASN A 34 -14.82 3.19 -2.30
C ASN A 34 -15.77 2.43 -1.36
N ASN A 35 -15.35 1.30 -0.80
CA ASN A 35 -16.13 0.54 0.17
C ASN A 35 -16.10 1.15 1.57
N ILE A 36 -15.00 1.80 1.96
CA ILE A 36 -14.96 2.65 3.15
C ILE A 36 -15.98 3.79 3.03
N ASP A 37 -15.97 4.51 1.91
CA ASP A 37 -16.83 5.67 1.68
C ASP A 37 -18.33 5.28 1.65
N LYS A 38 -18.64 4.03 1.28
CA LYS A 38 -19.99 3.45 1.28
C LYS A 38 -20.44 2.88 2.64
N GLY A 39 -19.53 2.76 3.61
CA GLY A 39 -19.82 2.10 4.89
C GLY A 39 -19.89 0.57 4.81
N THR A 40 -19.39 -0.04 3.72
CA THR A 40 -19.44 -1.51 3.53
C THR A 40 -18.77 -2.27 4.67
N PHE A 41 -17.75 -1.68 5.30
CA PHE A 41 -16.96 -2.30 6.37
C PHE A 41 -17.41 -1.90 7.78
N ASP A 42 -18.62 -1.37 7.96
CA ASP A 42 -19.09 -0.88 9.26
C ASP A 42 -19.16 -1.96 10.35
N GLU A 43 -19.35 -3.23 9.99
CA GLU A 43 -19.32 -4.38 10.91
C GLU A 43 -17.88 -4.86 11.21
N HIS A 44 -16.89 -4.37 10.46
CA HIS A 44 -15.50 -4.80 10.47
C HIS A 44 -14.53 -3.64 10.82
N LYS A 45 -15.00 -2.67 11.63
CA LYS A 45 -14.25 -1.42 11.91
C LYS A 45 -12.87 -1.65 12.51
N ASP A 46 -12.71 -2.70 13.30
CA ASP A 46 -11.46 -3.04 13.99
C ASP A 46 -10.60 -4.05 13.20
N ASP A 47 -11.09 -4.55 12.07
CA ASP A 47 -10.43 -5.56 11.26
C ASP A 47 -9.51 -4.96 10.19
N TYR A 48 -8.67 -5.81 9.64
CA TYR A 48 -7.98 -5.64 8.36
C TYR A 48 -8.75 -6.34 7.26
N VAL A 49 -8.69 -5.77 6.06
CA VAL A 49 -9.35 -6.33 4.87
C VAL A 49 -8.29 -6.68 3.85
N LEU A 50 -8.29 -7.94 3.41
CA LEU A 50 -7.57 -8.39 2.24
C LEU A 50 -8.43 -8.16 1.00
N VAL A 51 -7.94 -7.35 0.06
CA VAL A 51 -8.57 -7.12 -1.24
C VAL A 51 -7.65 -7.59 -2.34
N TYR A 52 -8.21 -8.34 -3.30
CA TYR A 52 -7.52 -8.76 -4.51
C TYR A 52 -8.51 -8.97 -5.65
N LYS A 53 -8.17 -8.56 -6.87
CA LYS A 53 -9.09 -8.56 -8.02
C LYS A 53 -10.41 -7.86 -7.70
N GLN A 54 -10.30 -6.76 -6.96
CA GLN A 54 -11.41 -5.91 -6.53
C GLN A 54 -12.51 -6.69 -5.77
N GLU A 55 -12.11 -7.68 -4.99
CA GLU A 55 -12.98 -8.46 -4.11
C GLU A 55 -12.37 -8.58 -2.72
N VAL A 56 -13.22 -8.57 -1.69
CA VAL A 56 -12.81 -8.93 -0.33
C VAL A 56 -12.54 -10.42 -0.28
N LYS A 57 -11.29 -10.80 0.00
CA LYS A 57 -10.89 -12.20 0.16
C LYS A 57 -10.94 -12.67 1.60
N LYS A 58 -10.64 -11.77 2.54
CA LYS A 58 -10.53 -12.10 3.96
C LYS A 58 -10.67 -10.85 4.84
N TYR A 59 -11.28 -11.06 6.00
CA TYR A 59 -11.14 -10.17 7.16
C TYR A 59 -10.14 -10.79 8.14
N GLY A 60 -9.26 -9.99 8.71
CA GLY A 60 -8.29 -10.43 9.70
C GLY A 60 -8.24 -9.50 10.90
N THR A 61 -8.00 -10.06 12.08
CA THR A 61 -8.03 -9.31 13.34
C THR A 61 -6.66 -8.73 13.71
N SER A 62 -5.59 -9.14 13.02
CA SER A 62 -4.21 -8.73 13.27
C SER A 62 -3.51 -8.30 12.00
N GLU A 63 -2.51 -7.44 12.15
CA GLU A 63 -1.59 -7.08 11.09
C GLU A 63 -0.77 -8.29 10.64
N TYR A 64 -0.42 -8.34 9.35
CA TYR A 64 0.51 -9.32 8.84
C TYR A 64 1.94 -8.93 9.21
N THR A 65 2.74 -9.93 9.54
CA THR A 65 4.19 -9.78 9.67
C THR A 65 4.81 -9.48 8.31
N SER A 66 6.04 -8.95 8.30
CA SER A 66 6.76 -8.68 7.04
C SER A 66 6.89 -9.90 6.15
N LYS A 67 7.06 -11.09 6.75
CA LYS A 67 7.10 -12.35 6.00
C LYS A 67 5.76 -12.70 5.39
N GLU A 68 4.66 -12.54 6.12
CA GLU A 68 3.32 -12.80 5.58
C GLU A 68 2.96 -11.82 4.46
N LEU A 69 3.47 -10.59 4.48
CA LEU A 69 3.32 -9.63 3.38
C LEU A 69 4.16 -10.02 2.16
N GLU A 70 5.39 -10.52 2.36
CA GLU A 70 6.24 -11.04 1.28
C GLU A 70 5.61 -12.27 0.62
N ASP A 71 5.18 -13.24 1.44
CA ASP A 71 4.48 -14.44 0.96
C ASP A 71 3.17 -14.07 0.22
N LEU A 72 2.47 -13.01 0.66
CA LEU A 72 1.26 -12.51 0.00
C LEU A 72 1.56 -11.90 -1.37
N GLU A 73 2.64 -11.12 -1.51
CA GLU A 73 3.02 -10.51 -2.78
C GLU A 73 3.43 -11.58 -3.80
N ASP A 74 4.10 -12.64 -3.36
CA ASP A 74 4.44 -13.79 -4.20
C ASP A 74 3.20 -14.57 -4.67
N GLU A 75 2.18 -14.73 -3.81
CA GLU A 75 0.95 -15.48 -4.13
C GLU A 75 -0.08 -14.67 -4.92
N MET A 76 -0.27 -13.41 -4.53
CA MET A 76 -1.34 -12.51 -4.98
C MET A 76 -0.77 -11.11 -5.26
N PRO A 77 0.07 -10.95 -6.28
CA PRO A 77 0.76 -9.69 -6.56
C PRO A 77 -0.25 -8.55 -6.77
N GLY A 78 -0.03 -7.43 -6.08
CA GLY A 78 -0.93 -6.27 -6.07
C GLY A 78 -2.13 -6.40 -5.11
N ALA A 79 -2.21 -7.46 -4.30
CA ALA A 79 -3.18 -7.53 -3.21
C ALA A 79 -2.86 -6.51 -2.12
N ILE A 80 -3.89 -6.01 -1.45
CA ILE A 80 -3.72 -5.10 -0.31
C ILE A 80 -4.31 -5.70 0.96
N TYR A 81 -3.64 -5.48 2.08
CA TYR A 81 -4.12 -5.85 3.41
C TYR A 81 -4.06 -4.65 4.35
N LEU A 82 -5.18 -3.95 4.50
CA LEU A 82 -5.23 -2.66 5.19
C LEU A 82 -6.27 -2.65 6.33
N PRO A 83 -5.99 -1.94 7.45
CA PRO A 83 -6.97 -1.79 8.52
C PRO A 83 -8.14 -0.90 8.08
N VAL A 84 -9.35 -1.22 8.53
CA VAL A 84 -10.57 -0.41 8.29
C VAL A 84 -10.53 0.87 9.11
N ASP A 85 -10.02 0.81 10.34
CA ASP A 85 -9.81 1.99 11.18
C ASP A 85 -8.78 2.93 10.54
N LYS A 86 -9.20 4.18 10.36
CA LYS A 86 -8.36 5.25 9.82
C LYS A 86 -7.17 5.56 10.73
N SER A 87 -7.35 5.55 12.04
CA SER A 87 -6.26 5.91 12.97
C SER A 87 -5.06 4.97 12.83
N ARG A 88 -5.33 3.68 12.59
CA ARG A 88 -4.34 2.63 12.36
C ARG A 88 -3.63 2.79 11.02
N ARG A 89 -4.35 3.24 9.97
CA ARG A 89 -3.76 3.56 8.67
C ARG A 89 -2.82 4.77 8.76
N ASP A 90 -3.27 5.82 9.44
CA ASP A 90 -2.51 7.06 9.55
C ASP A 90 -1.24 6.85 10.40
N SER A 91 -1.30 6.02 11.46
CA SER A 91 -0.11 5.67 12.26
C SER A 91 0.95 4.88 11.51
N ALA A 92 0.54 4.06 10.52
CA ALA A 92 1.48 3.34 9.67
C ALA A 92 2.26 4.33 8.79
N ALA A 93 1.60 5.38 8.29
CA ALA A 93 2.22 6.42 7.46
C ALA A 93 3.20 7.32 8.24
N GLU A 94 2.98 7.54 9.56
CA GLU A 94 3.88 8.36 10.39
C GLU A 94 5.13 7.59 10.89
N SER A 95 5.20 6.27 10.69
CA SER A 95 6.22 5.40 11.31
C SER A 95 7.62 5.44 10.67
N SER A 96 7.91 6.39 9.77
CA SER A 96 9.28 6.62 9.29
C SER A 96 9.58 8.11 9.12
N PRO A 97 10.37 8.74 10.01
CA PRO A 97 11.21 9.83 9.58
C PRO A 97 12.15 9.24 8.53
N ALA A 98 12.07 9.72 7.30
CA ALA A 98 13.02 9.37 6.25
C ALA A 98 14.43 9.40 6.84
N ARG A 99 15.06 8.22 6.92
CA ARG A 99 16.41 8.07 7.45
C ARG A 99 17.29 8.93 6.54
N THR A 100 17.68 10.10 7.01
CA THR A 100 18.54 11.02 6.25
C THR A 100 19.86 10.31 6.06
N VAL A 101 20.07 9.74 4.87
CA VAL A 101 21.37 9.21 4.46
C VAL A 101 22.21 10.43 4.10
N SER A 102 23.01 10.91 5.05
CA SER A 102 24.08 11.84 4.76
C SER A 102 25.12 11.12 3.91
N ALA A 103 25.03 11.25 2.59
CA ALA A 103 26.07 10.81 1.69
C ALA A 103 27.31 11.70 1.89
N HIS A 104 28.33 11.19 2.57
CA HIS A 104 29.64 11.82 2.57
C HIS A 104 30.28 11.60 1.20
N HIS A 105 30.31 12.66 0.39
CA HIS A 105 31.06 12.68 -0.86
C HIS A 105 32.56 12.69 -0.51
N ALA A 106 33.23 11.55 -0.63
CA ALA A 106 34.69 11.50 -0.59
C ALA A 106 35.21 11.97 -1.95
N ASN A 107 35.74 13.20 -2.01
CA ASN A 107 36.50 13.66 -3.16
C ASN A 107 37.77 12.79 -3.27
N GLN A 108 37.80 11.89 -4.24
CA GLN A 108 39.07 11.35 -4.73
C GLN A 108 39.76 12.44 -5.55
N GLU A 109 40.68 13.15 -4.92
CA GLU A 109 41.69 13.92 -5.66
C GLU A 109 42.64 12.94 -6.35
N HIS A 110 42.48 12.84 -7.66
CA HIS A 110 43.43 12.20 -8.56
C HIS A 110 44.60 13.18 -8.75
N MET A 111 45.80 12.83 -8.28
CA MET A 111 47.03 13.52 -8.68
C MET A 111 47.97 12.54 -9.38
N VAL A 112 48.38 13.00 -10.57
CA VAL A 112 49.25 12.41 -11.59
C VAL A 112 50.66 12.12 -11.06
#